data_AF-A0A853PVV5-F1
#
_entry.id   AF-A0A853PVV5-F1
#
_cell.length_a   1.000
_cell.length_b   1.000
_cell.length_c   1.000
_cell.angle_alpha   90.00
_cell.angle_beta   90.00
_cell.angle_gamma   90.00
#
_symmetry.space_group_name_H-M   'P 1'
#
loop_
_entity.id
_entity.type
_entity.pdbx_description
1 polymer ?
#
loop_
_entity_poly.entity_id
_entity_poly.type
_entity_poly.pdbx_seq_one_letter_code
_entity_poly.pdbx_strand_id
1 'polypeptide(L)'
;MKNNTEIKYCQTCGIPLDIDYASLTGGRNEEYCDYCLKNGVKLYDFSMDYLIYLWGLFPEEYYREVGISYTSSELREIMSKRLPKIKRWKQKINTAHVQYELIMKVQEYINCHLFDELNSEELSQVAGMSKFHFCRLFKAVCGESLGKYVLRLRLEYIAFKLISTDISVPGLLSQIHYQNKHTLSRAFKRYFNCSIPEFRKKHFYACPEGKNPVQVELSLEKVPNIRIAYLKLEKTNDINHSFSVLWKQLLQFSENYELSSKGCKYVSLTLDHPFITLEEHSRFMVGITLPPSFKVPKGFGIYEIPAGEYAIFRFNGLYHELNRAYRHIYLDWLPVSDYTLREPFTFETYVNTPEKTPASELITDIYIPIIKKEK
;
A
#
# COMPACT_ATOMS: atom_id res chain seq x y z
N MET A 1 -20.50 29.81 -37.56
CA MET A 1 -19.98 29.61 -36.19
C MET A 1 -20.49 28.27 -35.69
N LYS A 2 -19.64 27.25 -35.58
CA LYS A 2 -20.02 25.99 -34.92
C LYS A 2 -20.07 26.29 -33.42
N ASN A 3 -21.28 26.42 -32.85
CA ASN A 3 -21.45 26.40 -31.41
C ASN A 3 -20.89 25.06 -30.92
N ASN A 4 -19.75 25.10 -30.23
CA ASN A 4 -19.19 23.94 -29.56
C ASN A 4 -19.99 23.77 -28.26
N THR A 5 -21.26 23.37 -28.39
CA THR A 5 -22.10 23.00 -27.25
C THR A 5 -21.51 21.74 -26.66
N GLU A 6 -20.91 21.85 -25.48
CA GLU A 6 -20.36 20.73 -24.75
C GLU A 6 -21.48 19.71 -24.49
N ILE A 7 -21.39 18.52 -25.09
CA ILE A 7 -22.41 17.47 -24.98
C ILE A 7 -22.57 17.11 -23.51
N LYS A 8 -23.74 17.38 -22.93
CA LYS A 8 -24.08 16.99 -21.56
C LYS A 8 -24.41 15.49 -21.54
N TYR A 9 -24.01 14.80 -20.47
CA TYR A 9 -24.29 13.38 -20.27
C TYR A 9 -25.06 13.13 -18.98
N CYS A 10 -25.93 12.11 -18.99
CA CYS A 10 -26.66 11.65 -17.82
C CYS A 10 -25.70 11.29 -16.71
N GLN A 11 -25.92 11.87 -15.53
CA GLN A 11 -25.02 11.73 -14.39
C GLN A 11 -25.07 10.34 -13.73
N THR A 12 -25.83 9.39 -14.29
CA THR A 12 -25.88 7.99 -13.84
C THR A 12 -25.35 7.03 -14.90
N CYS A 13 -25.95 6.98 -16.10
CA CYS A 13 -25.66 5.96 -17.11
C CYS A 13 -24.76 6.43 -18.25
N GLY A 14 -24.44 7.73 -18.33
CA GLY A 14 -23.55 8.28 -19.36
C GLY A 14 -24.13 8.42 -20.77
N ILE A 15 -25.45 8.31 -20.94
CA ILE A 15 -26.15 8.66 -22.19
C ILE A 15 -26.10 10.19 -22.41
N PRO A 16 -25.88 10.69 -23.64
CA PRO A 16 -26.05 12.11 -24.00
C PRO A 16 -27.44 12.66 -23.65
N LEU A 17 -27.51 13.87 -23.08
CA LEU A 17 -28.76 14.55 -22.71
C LEU A 17 -29.24 15.56 -23.77
N ASP A 18 -28.52 15.71 -24.88
CA ASP A 18 -28.89 16.56 -26.03
C ASP A 18 -29.94 15.89 -26.95
N ILE A 19 -30.65 14.89 -26.41
CA ILE A 19 -31.80 14.27 -27.06
C ILE A 19 -33.01 15.04 -26.55
N ASP A 20 -33.79 15.64 -27.45
CA ASP A 20 -34.93 16.47 -27.07
C ASP A 20 -36.06 15.59 -26.50
N TYR A 21 -36.01 15.30 -25.20
CA TYR A 21 -37.05 14.58 -24.45
C TYR A 21 -38.33 15.42 -24.26
N ALA A 22 -38.53 16.49 -25.03
CA ALA A 22 -39.69 17.39 -24.92
C ALA A 22 -40.98 16.74 -25.46
N SER A 23 -41.53 15.81 -24.70
CA SER A 23 -42.98 15.72 -24.56
C SER A 23 -43.33 15.13 -23.19
N LEU A 24 -44.01 15.96 -22.38
CA LEU A 24 -44.78 15.63 -21.17
C LEU A 24 -44.11 15.91 -19.82
N THR A 25 -44.52 17.07 -19.28
CA THR A 25 -44.73 17.39 -17.85
C THR A 25 -43.52 17.57 -16.92
N GLY A 26 -43.26 18.85 -16.58
CA GLY A 26 -42.68 19.27 -15.29
C GLY A 26 -41.16 19.22 -15.15
N GLY A 27 -40.51 20.40 -15.27
CA GLY A 27 -39.13 20.68 -14.87
C GLY A 27 -38.06 19.92 -15.66
N ARG A 28 -37.41 20.58 -16.64
CA ARG A 28 -36.29 20.00 -17.39
C ARG A 28 -35.17 19.57 -16.44
N ASN A 29 -34.97 18.27 -16.29
CA ASN A 29 -33.83 17.71 -15.60
C ASN A 29 -32.62 17.70 -16.54
N GLU A 30 -31.71 18.65 -16.36
CA GLU A 30 -30.51 18.79 -17.20
C GLU A 30 -29.36 17.86 -16.78
N GLU A 31 -29.54 17.06 -15.73
CA GLU A 31 -28.46 16.21 -15.18
C GLU A 31 -28.70 14.70 -15.36
N TYR A 32 -29.94 14.22 -15.52
CA TYR A 32 -30.22 12.79 -15.63
C TYR A 32 -31.22 12.48 -16.74
N CYS A 33 -31.08 11.33 -17.40
CA CYS A 33 -32.08 10.84 -18.35
C CYS A 33 -33.30 10.23 -17.62
N ASP A 34 -34.43 10.15 -18.32
CA ASP A 34 -35.71 9.69 -17.79
C ASP A 34 -35.68 8.25 -17.26
N TYR A 35 -34.78 7.41 -17.81
CA TYR A 35 -34.56 6.04 -17.33
C TYR A 35 -33.84 5.97 -15.98
N CYS A 36 -32.96 6.93 -15.70
CA CYS A 36 -32.18 6.97 -14.46
C CYS A 36 -32.89 7.72 -13.34
N LEU A 37 -33.75 8.69 -13.70
CA LEU A 37 -34.52 9.47 -12.75
C LEU A 37 -35.94 9.67 -13.29
N LYS A 38 -36.94 9.10 -12.60
CA LYS A 38 -38.36 9.30 -12.91
C LYS A 38 -39.04 9.94 -11.72
N ASN A 39 -39.71 11.08 -11.93
CA ASN A 39 -40.40 11.85 -10.87
C ASN A 39 -39.52 12.17 -9.65
N GLY A 40 -38.22 12.43 -9.86
CA GLY A 40 -37.28 12.74 -8.77
C GLY A 40 -36.75 11.52 -7.98
N VAL A 41 -37.16 10.30 -8.33
CA VAL A 41 -36.70 9.05 -7.69
C VAL A 41 -35.74 8.30 -8.61
N LYS A 42 -34.59 7.88 -8.07
CA LYS A 42 -33.65 7.00 -8.78
C LYS A 42 -34.27 5.62 -8.90
N LEU A 43 -34.49 5.16 -10.12
CA LEU A 43 -35.16 3.88 -10.36
C LEU A 43 -34.25 2.68 -10.06
N TYR A 44 -32.93 2.82 -10.22
CA TYR A 44 -31.97 1.73 -10.03
C TYR A 44 -30.59 2.20 -9.53
N ASP A 45 -29.97 1.48 -8.58
CA ASP A 45 -28.58 1.70 -8.12
C ASP A 45 -27.63 0.63 -8.67
N PHE A 46 -27.46 0.61 -9.99
CA PHE A 46 -26.49 -0.27 -10.65
C PHE A 46 -25.04 0.12 -10.32
N SER A 47 -24.13 -0.87 -10.29
CA SER A 47 -22.68 -0.64 -10.27
C SER A 47 -22.18 -0.12 -11.62
N MET A 48 -21.02 0.53 -11.65
CA MET A 48 -20.43 1.04 -12.90
C MET A 48 -20.15 -0.10 -13.89
N ASP A 49 -19.57 -1.20 -13.41
CA ASP A 49 -19.27 -2.37 -14.26
C ASP A 49 -20.53 -3.02 -14.81
N TYR A 50 -21.61 -3.08 -14.01
CA TYR A 50 -22.88 -3.60 -14.48
C TYR A 50 -23.52 -2.70 -15.54
N LEU A 51 -23.35 -1.37 -15.43
CA LEU A 51 -23.78 -0.44 -16.48
C LEU A 51 -22.97 -0.60 -17.76
N ILE A 52 -21.64 -0.77 -17.67
CA ILE A 52 -20.79 -1.05 -18.83
C ILE A 52 -21.20 -2.37 -19.49
N TYR A 53 -21.47 -3.39 -18.68
CA TYR A 53 -21.95 -4.69 -19.14
C TYR A 53 -23.29 -4.58 -19.87
N LEU A 54 -24.29 -3.91 -19.26
CA LEU A 54 -25.61 -3.70 -19.85
C LEU A 54 -25.53 -2.97 -21.19
N TRP A 55 -24.74 -1.88 -21.26
CA TRP A 55 -24.55 -1.16 -22.52
C TRP A 55 -23.90 -2.04 -23.59
N GLY A 56 -22.89 -2.82 -23.23
CA GLY A 56 -22.28 -3.76 -24.17
C GLY A 56 -23.20 -4.91 -24.60
N LEU A 57 -24.20 -5.26 -23.80
CA LEU A 57 -25.17 -6.32 -24.12
C LEU A 57 -26.23 -5.85 -25.11
N PHE A 58 -26.59 -4.56 -25.08
CA PHE A 58 -27.66 -3.96 -25.88
C PHE A 58 -27.21 -2.69 -26.64
N PRO A 59 -26.25 -2.78 -27.58
CA PRO A 59 -25.78 -1.62 -28.36
C PRO A 59 -26.89 -0.96 -29.21
N GLU A 60 -27.90 -1.72 -29.63
CA GLU A 60 -29.07 -1.23 -30.36
C GLU A 60 -29.94 -0.26 -29.54
N GLU A 61 -30.02 -0.44 -28.23
CA GLU A 61 -30.71 0.50 -27.33
C GLU A 61 -29.92 1.83 -27.24
N TYR A 62 -28.58 1.76 -27.21
CA TYR A 62 -27.76 2.96 -27.28
C TYR A 62 -27.93 3.69 -28.63
N TYR A 63 -28.00 2.96 -29.74
CA TYR A 63 -28.27 3.52 -31.06
C TYR A 63 -29.64 4.21 -31.11
N ARG A 64 -30.68 3.60 -30.52
CA ARG A 64 -32.03 4.18 -30.49
C ARG A 64 -32.06 5.54 -29.81
N GLU A 65 -31.31 5.70 -28.72
CA GLU A 65 -31.24 6.95 -27.98
C GLU A 65 -30.33 7.99 -28.69
N VAL A 66 -29.14 7.59 -29.11
CA VAL A 66 -28.07 8.53 -29.51
C VAL A 66 -27.94 8.70 -31.03
N GLY A 67 -28.52 7.80 -31.83
CA GLY A 67 -28.41 7.78 -33.29
C GLY A 67 -27.03 7.39 -33.81
N ILE A 68 -26.10 6.96 -32.95
CA ILE A 68 -24.75 6.51 -33.32
C ILE A 68 -24.62 5.01 -33.07
N SER A 69 -24.25 4.27 -34.11
CA SER A 69 -24.06 2.82 -34.04
C SER A 69 -22.66 2.48 -33.54
N TYR A 70 -22.59 1.61 -32.54
CA TYR A 70 -21.36 1.06 -31.98
C TYR A 70 -21.50 -0.46 -31.85
N THR A 71 -20.40 -1.19 -31.99
CA THR A 71 -20.33 -2.59 -31.58
C THR A 71 -20.35 -2.71 -30.05
N SER A 72 -20.70 -3.89 -29.54
CA SER A 72 -20.64 -4.20 -28.10
C SER A 72 -19.27 -3.92 -27.46
N SER A 73 -18.18 -4.18 -28.18
CA SER A 73 -16.81 -3.96 -27.68
C SER A 73 -16.48 -2.46 -27.60
N GLU A 74 -16.77 -1.72 -28.67
CA GLU A 74 -16.54 -0.28 -28.72
C GLU A 74 -17.37 0.45 -27.67
N LEU A 75 -18.63 0.06 -27.48
CA LEU A 75 -19.49 0.69 -26.50
C LEU A 75 -19.01 0.44 -25.06
N ARG A 76 -18.47 -0.74 -24.76
CA ARG A 76 -17.82 -1.02 -23.45
C ARG A 76 -16.60 -0.13 -23.24
N GLU A 77 -15.77 0.04 -24.26
CA GLU A 77 -14.58 0.90 -24.18
C GLU A 77 -14.94 2.39 -24.04
N ILE A 78 -15.96 2.85 -24.75
CA ILE A 78 -16.48 4.22 -24.62
C ILE A 78 -17.01 4.46 -23.21
N MET A 79 -17.82 3.53 -22.69
CA MET A 79 -18.41 3.66 -21.35
C MET A 79 -17.36 3.57 -20.25
N SER A 80 -16.34 2.70 -20.37
CA SER A 80 -15.26 2.61 -19.40
C SER A 80 -14.43 3.90 -19.30
N LYS A 81 -14.29 4.64 -20.41
CA LYS A 81 -13.64 5.97 -20.43
C LYS A 81 -14.56 7.10 -19.96
N ARG A 82 -15.87 6.99 -20.22
CA ARG A 82 -16.86 8.07 -19.96
C ARG A 82 -17.38 8.04 -18.53
N LEU A 83 -17.86 6.90 -18.04
CA LEU A 83 -18.52 6.80 -16.74
C LEU A 83 -17.67 7.36 -15.58
N PRO A 84 -16.35 7.07 -15.47
CA PRO A 84 -15.53 7.62 -14.39
C PRO A 84 -15.46 9.15 -14.32
N LYS A 85 -15.72 9.85 -15.44
CA LYS A 85 -15.66 11.32 -15.52
C LYS A 85 -16.95 12.01 -15.06
N ILE A 86 -18.04 11.26 -14.97
CA ILE A 86 -19.38 11.75 -14.61
C ILE A 86 -19.47 12.01 -13.10
N LYS A 87 -20.19 13.06 -12.65
CA LYS A 87 -20.25 13.51 -11.24
C LYS A 87 -20.51 12.38 -10.25
N ARG A 88 -21.51 11.51 -10.48
CA ARG A 88 -21.84 10.37 -9.58
C ARG A 88 -20.64 9.45 -9.35
N TRP A 89 -19.98 9.05 -10.43
CA TRP A 89 -18.88 8.07 -10.40
C TRP A 89 -17.58 8.72 -9.97
N LYS A 90 -17.30 9.93 -10.47
CA LYS A 90 -16.19 10.77 -10.02
C LYS A 90 -16.25 11.03 -8.52
N GLN A 91 -17.44 11.32 -7.98
CA GLN A 91 -17.63 11.48 -6.53
C GLN A 91 -17.40 10.16 -5.78
N LYS A 92 -17.96 9.03 -6.23
CA LYS A 92 -17.72 7.72 -5.60
C LYS A 92 -16.23 7.33 -5.60
N ILE A 93 -15.52 7.55 -6.71
CA ILE A 93 -14.07 7.30 -6.84
C ILE A 93 -13.28 8.21 -5.88
N ASN A 94 -13.62 9.50 -5.84
CA ASN A 94 -12.98 10.44 -4.91
C ASN A 94 -13.21 10.03 -3.45
N THR A 95 -14.44 9.63 -3.09
CA THR A 95 -14.74 9.16 -1.73
C THR A 95 -13.95 7.91 -1.37
N ALA A 96 -13.83 6.94 -2.28
CA ALA A 96 -13.04 5.73 -2.05
C ALA A 96 -11.56 6.04 -1.86
N HIS A 97 -11.01 6.95 -2.68
CA HIS A 97 -9.63 7.40 -2.56
C HIS A 97 -9.36 8.09 -1.22
N VAL A 98 -10.21 9.04 -0.83
CA VAL A 98 -10.10 9.73 0.47
C VAL A 98 -10.22 8.75 1.63
N GLN A 99 -11.16 7.80 1.55
CA GLN A 99 -11.32 6.76 2.57
C GLN A 99 -10.09 5.87 2.69
N TYR A 100 -9.47 5.49 1.57
CA TYR A 100 -8.22 4.75 1.56
C TYR A 100 -7.09 5.55 2.21
N GLU A 101 -6.91 6.83 1.86
CA GLU A 101 -5.91 7.71 2.46
C GLU A 101 -6.08 7.84 3.99
N LEU A 102 -7.32 7.91 4.48
CA LEU A 102 -7.60 7.94 5.91
C LEU A 102 -7.19 6.64 6.60
N ILE A 103 -7.43 5.48 5.98
CA ILE A 103 -6.95 4.20 6.53
C ILE A 103 -5.41 4.13 6.52
N MET A 104 -4.75 4.65 5.48
CA MET A 104 -3.28 4.69 5.44
C MET A 104 -2.71 5.50 6.61
N LYS A 105 -3.28 6.67 6.92
CA LYS A 105 -2.89 7.49 8.08
C LYS A 105 -3.09 6.75 9.40
N VAL A 106 -4.20 6.03 9.54
CA VAL A 106 -4.46 5.22 10.73
C VAL A 106 -3.42 4.09 10.87
N GLN A 107 -3.03 3.44 9.79
CA GLN A 107 -2.01 2.40 9.84
C GLN A 107 -0.63 2.95 10.18
N GLU A 108 -0.27 4.12 9.64
CA GLU A 108 0.95 4.83 10.00
C GLU A 108 0.97 5.14 11.50
N TYR A 109 -0.14 5.68 12.04
CA TYR A 109 -0.30 5.89 13.47
C TYR A 109 -0.12 4.58 14.26
N ILE A 110 -0.80 3.49 13.87
CA ILE A 110 -0.66 2.18 14.52
C ILE A 110 0.81 1.71 14.53
N ASN A 111 1.55 1.93 13.45
CA ASN A 111 2.94 1.51 13.37
C ASN A 111 3.85 2.30 14.33
N CYS A 112 3.62 3.60 14.49
CA CYS A 112 4.36 4.45 15.44
C CYS A 112 3.96 4.19 16.90
N HIS A 113 2.71 3.77 17.14
CA HIS A 113 2.09 3.61 18.45
C HIS A 113 1.75 2.14 18.75
N LEU A 114 2.51 1.20 18.18
CA LEU A 114 2.13 -0.21 18.12
C LEU A 114 1.85 -0.81 19.50
N PHE A 115 2.58 -0.37 20.52
CA PHE A 115 2.44 -0.88 21.89
C PHE A 115 1.62 0.02 22.81
N ASP A 116 1.07 1.12 22.31
CA ASP A 116 0.21 2.00 23.11
C ASP A 116 -1.20 1.38 23.28
N GLU A 117 -2.03 2.01 24.11
CA GLU A 117 -3.45 1.65 24.18
C GLU A 117 -4.15 2.08 22.88
N LEU A 118 -4.32 1.14 21.96
CA LEU A 118 -5.00 1.37 20.69
C LEU A 118 -6.43 0.87 20.78
N ASN A 119 -7.41 1.78 20.85
CA ASN A 119 -8.81 1.42 20.78
C ASN A 119 -9.49 1.94 19.50
N SER A 120 -10.59 1.28 19.12
CA SER A 120 -11.34 1.63 17.90
C SER A 120 -12.00 3.00 17.96
N GLU A 121 -12.19 3.57 19.15
CA GLU A 121 -12.79 4.89 19.34
C GLU A 121 -11.79 5.97 18.91
N GLU A 122 -10.59 5.95 19.49
CA GLU A 122 -9.49 6.86 19.18
C GLU A 122 -9.09 6.79 17.70
N LEU A 123 -8.90 5.59 17.17
CA LEU A 123 -8.50 5.42 15.78
C LEU A 123 -9.60 5.85 14.79
N SER A 124 -10.87 5.78 15.19
CA SER A 124 -11.96 6.33 14.39
C SER A 124 -11.97 7.87 14.38
N GLN A 125 -11.51 8.51 15.47
CA GLN A 125 -11.32 9.95 15.53
C GLN A 125 -10.15 10.41 14.65
N VAL A 126 -9.04 9.65 14.61
CA VAL A 126 -7.92 9.90 13.68
C VAL A 126 -8.40 9.92 12.23
N ALA A 127 -9.32 9.03 11.87
CA ALA A 127 -9.93 8.99 10.54
C ALA A 127 -11.05 10.03 10.33
N GLY A 128 -11.57 10.65 11.39
CA GLY A 128 -12.74 11.55 11.33
C GLY A 128 -14.04 10.83 10.96
N MET A 129 -14.22 9.58 11.40
CA MET A 129 -15.33 8.70 11.00
C MET A 129 -16.01 8.08 12.22
N SER A 130 -17.29 7.71 12.09
CA SER A 130 -17.93 6.88 13.12
C SER A 130 -17.19 5.53 13.26
N LYS A 131 -17.08 5.02 14.49
CA LYS A 131 -16.47 3.73 14.82
C LYS A 131 -16.96 2.56 13.96
N PHE A 132 -18.27 2.44 13.74
CA PHE A 132 -18.84 1.34 12.95
C PHE A 132 -18.42 1.41 11.47
N HIS A 133 -18.44 2.61 10.90
CA HIS A 133 -18.01 2.81 9.52
C HIS A 133 -16.50 2.58 9.38
N PHE A 134 -15.70 3.12 10.30
CA PHE A 134 -14.26 2.90 10.38
C PHE A 134 -13.90 1.41 10.44
N CYS A 135 -14.51 0.63 11.36
CA CYS A 135 -14.22 -0.79 11.48
C CYS A 135 -14.54 -1.59 10.19
N ARG A 136 -15.63 -1.25 9.49
CA ARG A 136 -15.97 -1.89 8.21
C ARG A 136 -14.98 -1.52 7.13
N LEU A 137 -14.65 -0.22 7.01
CA LEU A 137 -13.71 0.27 6.03
C LEU A 137 -12.30 -0.29 6.26
N PHE A 138 -11.81 -0.26 7.50
CA PHE A 138 -10.51 -0.81 7.88
C PHE A 138 -10.41 -2.29 7.48
N LYS A 139 -11.44 -3.09 7.76
CA LYS A 139 -11.48 -4.50 7.38
C LYS A 139 -11.51 -4.69 5.85
N ALA A 140 -12.23 -3.83 5.12
CA ALA A 140 -12.28 -3.90 3.67
C ALA A 140 -10.92 -3.55 3.03
N VAL A 141 -10.19 -2.59 3.59
CA VAL A 141 -8.87 -2.15 3.08
C VAL A 141 -7.74 -3.09 3.52
N CYS A 142 -7.71 -3.50 4.78
CA CYS A 142 -6.62 -4.29 5.37
C CYS A 142 -6.84 -5.81 5.28
N GLY A 143 -8.03 -6.26 4.90
CA GLY A 143 -8.41 -7.68 4.84
C GLY A 143 -8.71 -8.35 6.19
N GLU A 144 -8.41 -7.69 7.31
CA GLU A 144 -8.63 -8.21 8.66
C GLU A 144 -9.19 -7.15 9.62
N SER A 145 -9.76 -7.58 10.75
CA SER A 145 -10.26 -6.63 11.76
C SER A 145 -9.10 -5.92 12.45
N LEU A 146 -9.33 -4.68 12.87
CA LEU A 146 -8.35 -3.85 13.58
C LEU A 146 -7.63 -4.60 14.72
N GLY A 147 -8.38 -5.29 15.58
CA GLY A 147 -7.77 -6.04 16.69
C GLY A 147 -6.89 -7.22 16.23
N LYS A 148 -7.22 -7.88 15.12
CA LYS A 148 -6.36 -8.93 14.54
C LYS A 148 -5.11 -8.34 13.92
N TYR A 149 -5.25 -7.22 13.21
CA TYR A 149 -4.15 -6.47 12.62
C TYR A 149 -3.12 -6.04 13.67
N VAL A 150 -3.56 -5.33 14.70
CA VAL A 150 -2.67 -4.86 15.79
C VAL A 150 -2.03 -6.06 16.51
N LEU A 151 -2.80 -7.11 16.80
CA LEU A 151 -2.24 -8.31 17.44
C LEU A 151 -1.17 -8.97 16.57
N ARG A 152 -1.40 -9.11 15.27
CA ARG A 152 -0.44 -9.68 14.33
C ARG A 152 0.87 -8.89 14.34
N LEU A 153 0.80 -7.57 14.13
CA LEU A 153 1.98 -6.70 14.11
C LEU A 153 2.77 -6.78 15.43
N ARG A 154 2.07 -6.78 16.58
CA ARG A 154 2.71 -6.96 17.90
C ARG A 154 3.44 -8.30 18.00
N LEU A 155 2.82 -9.40 17.58
CA LEU A 155 3.43 -10.73 17.66
C LEU A 155 4.62 -10.89 16.71
N GLU A 156 4.55 -10.31 15.50
CA GLU A 156 5.64 -10.31 14.53
C GLU A 156 6.84 -9.48 15.03
N TYR A 157 6.59 -8.29 15.59
CA TYR A 157 7.64 -7.50 16.25
C TYR A 157 8.28 -8.24 17.43
N ILE A 158 7.47 -8.90 18.27
CA ILE A 158 7.96 -9.71 19.39
C ILE A 158 8.83 -10.85 18.86
N ALA A 159 8.37 -11.58 17.86
CA ALA A 159 9.15 -12.63 17.22
C ALA A 159 10.50 -12.09 16.71
N PHE A 160 10.51 -10.91 16.08
CA PHE A 160 11.72 -10.26 15.60
C PHE A 160 12.71 -9.97 16.73
N LYS A 161 12.25 -9.34 17.82
CA LYS A 161 13.09 -9.06 18.99
C LYS A 161 13.62 -10.33 19.64
N LEU A 162 12.83 -11.40 19.67
CA LEU A 162 13.24 -12.67 20.26
C LEU A 162 14.38 -13.38 19.51
N ILE A 163 14.58 -13.09 18.23
CA ILE A 163 15.61 -13.73 17.40
C ILE A 163 16.76 -12.80 17.03
N SER A 164 16.55 -11.49 17.06
CA SER A 164 17.61 -10.48 16.84
C SER A 164 18.30 -10.03 18.12
N THR A 165 17.83 -10.45 19.30
CA THR A 165 18.42 -10.05 20.59
C THR A 165 18.34 -11.17 21.63
N ASP A 166 19.19 -11.09 22.65
CA ASP A 166 19.17 -12.02 23.81
C ASP A 166 18.17 -11.60 24.91
N ILE A 167 17.24 -10.68 24.60
CA ILE A 167 16.28 -10.16 25.58
C ILE A 167 15.50 -11.30 26.26
N SER A 168 15.28 -11.24 27.56
CA SER A 168 14.45 -12.25 28.24
C SER A 168 12.95 -11.99 27.97
N VAL A 169 12.10 -13.02 28.06
CA VAL A 169 10.64 -12.80 27.93
C VAL A 169 10.11 -11.78 28.97
N PRO A 170 10.54 -11.82 30.26
CA PRO A 170 10.20 -10.76 31.21
C PRO A 170 10.72 -9.37 30.79
N GLY A 171 11.96 -9.27 30.31
CA GLY A 171 12.54 -8.00 29.86
C GLY A 171 11.84 -7.42 28.63
N LEU A 172 11.36 -8.28 27.74
CA LEU A 172 10.54 -7.86 26.62
C LEU A 172 9.20 -7.30 27.11
N LEU A 173 8.52 -8.01 28.02
CA LEU A 173 7.25 -7.58 28.63
C LEU A 173 7.34 -6.27 29.39
N SER A 174 8.52 -5.90 29.92
CA SER A 174 8.70 -4.58 30.53
C SER A 174 8.86 -3.45 29.50
N GLN A 175 9.21 -3.76 28.26
CA GLN A 175 9.38 -2.78 27.18
C GLN A 175 8.13 -2.61 26.32
N ILE A 176 7.20 -3.58 26.38
CA ILE A 176 5.94 -3.57 25.63
C ILE A 176 4.79 -3.49 26.63
N HIS A 177 3.75 -2.67 26.40
CA HIS A 177 2.57 -2.63 27.27
C HIS A 177 1.67 -3.87 27.09
N TYR A 178 2.21 -5.07 27.36
CA TYR A 178 1.52 -6.33 27.24
C TYR A 178 1.27 -6.92 28.64
N GLN A 179 -0.01 -7.07 28.98
CA GLN A 179 -0.45 -7.23 30.37
C GLN A 179 0.04 -8.51 31.09
N ASN A 180 0.27 -9.62 30.38
CA ASN A 180 0.66 -10.89 31.03
C ASN A 180 1.42 -11.85 30.11
N LYS A 181 2.48 -12.48 30.66
CA LYS A 181 3.29 -13.56 30.06
C LYS A 181 2.45 -14.75 29.56
N HIS A 182 1.42 -15.15 30.30
CA HIS A 182 0.55 -16.28 29.91
C HIS A 182 -0.27 -15.95 28.66
N THR A 183 -0.82 -14.73 28.60
CA THR A 183 -1.56 -14.23 27.45
C THR A 183 -0.66 -14.13 26.22
N LEU A 184 0.57 -13.62 26.39
CA LEU A 184 1.56 -13.56 25.31
C LEU A 184 1.91 -14.96 24.80
N SER A 185 2.26 -15.89 25.69
CA SER A 185 2.66 -17.25 25.32
C SER A 185 1.56 -17.98 24.56
N ARG A 186 0.29 -17.83 24.99
CA ARG A 186 -0.87 -18.42 24.32
C ARG A 186 -1.12 -17.79 22.94
N ALA A 187 -1.05 -16.46 22.84
CA ALA A 187 -1.23 -15.75 21.57
C ALA A 187 -0.11 -16.10 20.58
N PHE A 188 1.14 -16.11 21.03
CA PHE A 188 2.32 -16.45 20.23
C PHE A 188 2.23 -17.89 19.72
N LYS A 189 1.93 -18.86 20.60
CA LYS A 189 1.76 -20.27 20.20
C LYS A 189 0.63 -20.46 19.19
N ARG A 190 -0.47 -19.73 19.35
CA ARG A 190 -1.59 -19.77 18.39
C ARG A 190 -1.21 -19.19 17.03
N TYR A 191 -0.37 -18.15 16.99
CA TYR A 191 0.01 -17.48 15.74
C TYR A 191 1.13 -18.21 14.99
N PHE A 192 2.25 -18.52 15.67
CA PHE A 192 3.42 -19.15 15.07
C PHE A 192 3.42 -20.69 15.12
N ASN A 193 2.37 -21.28 15.70
CA ASN A 193 2.23 -22.72 15.90
C ASN A 193 3.40 -23.38 16.67
N CYS A 194 4.14 -22.61 17.46
CA CYS A 194 5.23 -23.08 18.33
C CYS A 194 5.41 -22.15 19.54
N SER A 195 6.06 -22.64 20.59
CA SER A 195 6.37 -21.85 21.77
C SER A 195 7.53 -20.88 21.53
N ILE A 196 7.66 -19.86 22.38
CA ILE A 196 8.76 -18.88 22.29
C ILE A 196 10.15 -19.55 22.32
N PRO A 197 10.45 -20.50 23.23
CA PRO A 197 11.75 -21.19 23.23
C PRO A 197 12.00 -21.99 21.95
N GLU A 198 10.98 -22.69 21.44
CA GLU A 198 11.08 -23.44 20.17
C GLU A 198 11.32 -22.50 18.99
N PHE A 199 10.65 -21.34 18.96
CA PHE A 199 10.85 -20.33 17.93
C PHE A 199 12.31 -19.83 17.93
N ARG A 200 12.85 -19.46 19.10
CA ARG A 200 14.28 -19.08 19.22
C ARG A 200 15.20 -20.17 18.69
N LYS A 201 14.99 -21.42 19.12
CA LYS A 201 15.80 -22.56 18.70
C LYS A 201 15.78 -22.72 17.17
N LYS A 202 14.59 -22.66 16.56
CA LYS A 202 14.42 -22.80 15.11
C LYS A 202 15.18 -21.73 14.33
N HIS A 203 15.17 -20.49 14.81
CA HIS A 203 15.78 -19.36 14.10
C HIS A 203 17.28 -19.16 14.43
N PHE A 204 17.75 -19.66 15.57
CA PHE A 204 19.17 -19.68 15.95
C PHE A 204 20.00 -20.65 15.11
N TYR A 205 19.48 -21.85 14.86
CA TYR A 205 20.19 -22.88 14.07
C TYR A 205 19.97 -22.79 12.56
N ALA A 206 19.13 -21.88 12.07
CA ALA A 206 18.85 -21.71 10.65
C ALA A 206 19.95 -20.93 9.91
N CYS A 207 21.22 -21.30 10.09
CA CYS A 207 22.25 -21.00 9.08
C CYS A 207 22.58 -22.31 8.36
N PRO A 208 21.78 -22.76 7.37
CA PRO A 208 22.04 -24.02 6.69
C PRO A 208 23.08 -23.89 5.58
N GLU A 209 23.70 -22.73 5.36
CA GLU A 209 24.61 -22.56 4.22
C GLU A 209 25.87 -21.79 4.57
N GLY A 210 26.77 -22.46 5.30
CA GLY A 210 28.21 -22.17 5.25
C GLY A 210 28.86 -22.46 3.88
N LYS A 211 28.10 -22.38 2.78
CA LYS A 211 28.57 -22.67 1.42
C LYS A 211 28.68 -21.43 0.53
N ASN A 212 28.02 -20.32 0.87
CA ASN A 212 28.26 -19.02 0.24
C ASN A 212 27.83 -17.89 1.19
N PRO A 213 28.77 -17.19 1.86
CA PRO A 213 28.43 -16.01 2.65
C PRO A 213 27.81 -14.96 1.73
N VAL A 214 26.74 -14.30 2.20
CA VAL A 214 26.16 -13.17 1.47
C VAL A 214 27.22 -12.06 1.44
N GLN A 215 27.63 -11.65 0.26
CA GLN A 215 28.55 -10.53 0.10
C GLN A 215 27.77 -9.23 0.24
N VAL A 216 27.91 -8.58 1.40
CA VAL A 216 27.41 -7.24 1.65
C VAL A 216 28.55 -6.34 2.10
N GLU A 217 28.63 -5.15 1.52
CA GLU A 217 29.58 -4.13 1.96
C GLU A 217 28.87 -3.17 2.92
N LEU A 218 29.43 -2.98 4.11
CA LEU A 218 28.86 -2.10 5.14
C LEU A 218 29.52 -0.72 5.10
N SER A 219 28.71 0.34 5.00
CA SER A 219 29.10 1.71 5.31
C SER A 219 28.21 2.31 6.41
N LEU A 220 28.77 3.22 7.21
CA LEU A 220 28.02 3.97 8.23
C LEU A 220 27.94 5.43 7.80
N GLU A 221 26.73 5.92 7.57
CA GLU A 221 26.53 7.24 6.97
C GLU A 221 25.41 8.02 7.67
N LYS A 222 25.54 9.36 7.65
CA LYS A 222 24.48 10.27 8.05
C LYS A 222 23.63 10.60 6.84
N VAL A 223 22.39 10.13 6.86
CA VAL A 223 21.42 10.33 5.78
C VAL A 223 20.54 11.54 6.13
N PRO A 224 20.36 12.50 5.20
CA PRO A 224 19.42 13.61 5.40
C PRO A 224 17.98 13.11 5.39
N ASN A 225 17.03 14.00 5.66
CA ASN A 225 15.62 13.66 5.48
C ASN A 225 15.35 13.40 3.99
N ILE A 226 14.69 12.29 3.67
CA ILE A 226 14.35 11.91 2.29
C ILE A 226 12.84 11.89 2.13
N ARG A 227 12.35 12.79 1.30
CA ARG A 227 10.96 12.82 0.87
C ARG A 227 10.73 11.83 -0.27
N ILE A 228 9.70 10.99 -0.15
CA ILE A 228 9.33 10.01 -1.18
C ILE A 228 7.85 10.15 -1.58
N ALA A 229 7.56 9.91 -2.87
CA ALA A 229 6.23 9.53 -3.33
C ALA A 229 6.15 8.01 -3.38
N TYR A 230 5.10 7.41 -2.83
CA TYR A 230 4.98 5.96 -2.78
C TYR A 230 3.58 5.47 -3.16
N LEU A 231 3.54 4.21 -3.62
CA LEU A 231 2.37 3.37 -3.71
C LEU A 231 2.50 2.26 -2.67
N LYS A 232 1.42 1.93 -1.98
CA LYS A 232 1.44 0.91 -0.93
C LYS A 232 0.89 -0.40 -1.45
N LEU A 233 1.62 -1.47 -1.16
CA LEU A 233 1.13 -2.83 -1.24
C LEU A 233 0.69 -3.30 0.14
N GLU A 234 -0.57 -3.69 0.24
CA GLU A 234 -1.13 -4.39 1.40
C GLU A 234 -1.11 -5.90 1.15
N LYS A 235 -1.71 -6.66 2.08
CA LYS A 235 -1.96 -8.10 1.92
C LYS A 235 -2.47 -8.42 0.51
N THR A 236 -1.81 -9.38 -0.14
CA THR A 236 -2.16 -9.85 -1.47
C THR A 236 -1.97 -11.36 -1.58
N ASN A 237 -2.78 -12.01 -2.43
CA ASN A 237 -2.65 -13.43 -2.73
C ASN A 237 -1.61 -13.71 -3.82
N ASP A 238 -1.20 -12.69 -4.57
CA ASP A 238 -0.19 -12.78 -5.62
C ASP A 238 0.74 -11.58 -5.52
N ILE A 239 1.82 -11.77 -4.77
CA ILE A 239 2.79 -10.71 -4.49
C ILE A 239 3.52 -10.30 -5.77
N ASN A 240 3.93 -11.25 -6.61
CA ASN A 240 4.71 -10.99 -7.81
C ASN A 240 3.92 -10.14 -8.81
N HIS A 241 2.66 -10.50 -9.04
CA HIS A 241 1.79 -9.71 -9.90
C HIS A 241 1.55 -8.32 -9.33
N SER A 242 1.19 -8.23 -8.05
CA SER A 242 0.87 -6.95 -7.40
C SER A 242 2.07 -6.00 -7.39
N PHE A 243 3.26 -6.52 -7.07
CA PHE A 243 4.51 -5.78 -7.09
C PHE A 243 4.82 -5.29 -8.51
N SER A 244 4.69 -6.16 -9.52
CA SER A 244 4.90 -5.79 -10.93
C SER A 244 3.98 -4.65 -11.38
N VAL A 245 2.70 -4.68 -11.00
CA VAL A 245 1.74 -3.61 -11.32
C VAL A 245 2.14 -2.29 -10.69
N LEU A 246 2.50 -2.28 -9.40
CA LEU A 246 2.91 -1.05 -8.71
C LEU A 246 4.21 -0.47 -9.28
N TRP A 247 5.19 -1.32 -9.59
CA TRP A 247 6.44 -0.88 -10.22
C TRP A 247 6.20 -0.28 -11.60
N LYS A 248 5.35 -0.88 -12.44
CA LYS A 248 4.99 -0.29 -13.74
C LYS A 248 4.36 1.10 -13.60
N GLN A 249 3.46 1.28 -12.63
CA GLN A 249 2.85 2.59 -12.35
C GLN A 249 3.89 3.60 -11.87
N LEU A 250 4.81 3.18 -11.00
CA LEU A 250 5.88 4.03 -10.49
C LEU A 250 6.89 4.43 -11.57
N LEU A 251 7.27 3.51 -12.45
CA LEU A 251 8.14 3.77 -13.59
C LEU A 251 7.50 4.78 -14.55
N GLN A 252 6.23 4.56 -14.91
CA GLN A 252 5.47 5.50 -15.75
C GLN A 252 5.36 6.90 -15.11
N PHE A 253 5.15 6.95 -13.80
CA PHE A 253 5.18 8.21 -13.04
C PHE A 253 6.56 8.88 -13.11
N SER A 254 7.64 8.12 -12.88
CA SER A 254 9.01 8.63 -12.97
C SER A 254 9.34 9.21 -14.35
N GLU A 255 8.93 8.53 -15.43
CA GLU A 255 9.12 8.97 -16.81
C GLU A 255 8.35 10.25 -17.11
N ASN A 256 7.05 10.31 -16.77
CA ASN A 256 6.20 11.47 -17.04
C ASN A 256 6.71 12.78 -16.41
N TYR A 257 7.44 12.68 -15.30
CA TYR A 257 7.98 13.83 -14.57
C TYR A 257 9.51 13.93 -14.63
N GLU A 258 10.16 13.08 -15.43
CA GLU A 258 11.61 13.02 -15.60
C GLU A 258 12.35 12.96 -14.25
N LEU A 259 11.89 12.11 -13.33
CA LEU A 259 12.44 12.04 -11.97
C LEU A 259 13.80 11.34 -11.95
N SER A 260 13.96 10.25 -12.71
CA SER A 260 15.24 9.54 -12.82
C SER A 260 16.37 10.44 -13.33
N SER A 261 16.12 11.29 -14.32
CA SER A 261 17.12 12.23 -14.85
C SER A 261 17.48 13.35 -13.87
N LYS A 262 16.61 13.62 -12.89
CA LYS A 262 16.87 14.56 -11.78
C LYS A 262 17.63 13.91 -10.61
N GLY A 263 18.13 12.68 -10.79
CA GLY A 263 18.86 11.95 -9.75
C GLY A 263 17.96 11.36 -8.66
N CYS A 264 16.64 11.27 -8.91
CA CYS A 264 15.74 10.63 -7.97
C CYS A 264 15.96 9.11 -7.98
N LYS A 265 15.97 8.50 -6.79
CA LYS A 265 16.24 7.08 -6.61
C LYS A 265 14.93 6.33 -6.38
N TYR A 266 14.82 5.14 -6.95
CA TYR A 266 13.74 4.21 -6.60
C TYR A 266 13.97 3.64 -5.21
N VAL A 267 12.90 3.56 -4.43
CA VAL A 267 12.92 3.15 -3.03
C VAL A 267 11.88 2.06 -2.79
N SER A 268 12.21 1.08 -1.96
CA SER A 268 11.24 0.15 -1.38
C SER A 268 11.37 0.16 0.13
N LEU A 269 10.25 0.19 0.86
CA LEU A 269 10.22 0.07 2.31
C LEU A 269 9.41 -1.17 2.66
N THR A 270 9.99 -2.07 3.44
CA THR A 270 9.25 -3.17 4.05
C THR A 270 8.73 -2.70 5.39
N LEU A 271 7.42 -2.82 5.61
CA LEU A 271 6.77 -2.44 6.88
C LEU A 271 6.68 -3.61 7.87
N ASP A 272 7.14 -4.77 7.45
CA ASP A 272 7.05 -6.05 8.13
C ASP A 272 8.43 -6.74 8.16
N HIS A 273 8.52 -7.92 8.78
CA HIS A 273 9.78 -8.64 8.96
C HIS A 273 9.87 -9.83 7.97
N PRO A 274 10.71 -9.77 6.91
CA PRO A 274 10.66 -10.72 5.78
C PRO A 274 10.79 -12.21 6.12
N PHE A 275 11.41 -12.57 7.25
CA PHE A 275 11.60 -13.95 7.71
C PHE A 275 10.64 -14.37 8.83
N ILE A 276 9.65 -13.55 9.15
CA ILE A 276 8.67 -13.78 10.22
C ILE A 276 7.27 -13.64 9.66
N THR A 277 7.02 -12.54 8.95
CA THR A 277 5.75 -12.26 8.31
C THR A 277 5.61 -13.16 7.08
N LEU A 278 4.46 -13.80 6.94
CA LEU A 278 4.15 -14.59 5.76
C LEU A 278 4.11 -13.68 4.53
N GLU A 279 4.59 -14.17 3.38
CA GLU A 279 4.68 -13.38 2.15
C GLU A 279 3.34 -12.73 1.76
N GLU A 280 2.23 -13.47 1.88
CA GLU A 280 0.87 -12.96 1.63
C GLU A 280 0.45 -11.80 2.58
N HIS A 281 1.10 -11.66 3.73
CA HIS A 281 0.83 -10.62 4.72
C HIS A 281 1.83 -9.47 4.69
N SER A 282 2.89 -9.59 3.90
CA SER A 282 3.96 -8.59 3.84
C SER A 282 3.49 -7.32 3.14
N ARG A 283 3.65 -6.20 3.84
CA ARG A 283 3.29 -4.86 3.37
C ARG A 283 4.54 -4.11 2.91
N PHE A 284 4.40 -3.43 1.79
CA PHE A 284 5.50 -2.66 1.18
C PHE A 284 5.04 -1.27 0.80
N MET A 285 5.96 -0.32 0.83
CA MET A 285 5.84 0.94 0.10
C MET A 285 6.87 0.93 -1.01
N VAL A 286 6.42 1.05 -2.26
CA VAL A 286 7.31 1.21 -3.41
C VAL A 286 7.20 2.64 -3.91
N GLY A 287 8.33 3.30 -4.08
CA GLY A 287 8.34 4.74 -4.30
C GLY A 287 9.58 5.26 -4.96
N ILE A 288 9.62 6.57 -5.11
CA ILE A 288 10.75 7.30 -5.68
C ILE A 288 11.02 8.53 -4.82
N THR A 289 12.31 8.85 -4.63
CA THR A 289 12.69 10.08 -3.93
C THR A 289 12.24 11.31 -4.71
N LEU A 290 11.98 12.39 -3.98
CA LEU A 290 11.44 13.62 -4.56
C LEU A 290 12.34 14.81 -4.25
N PRO A 291 12.49 15.75 -5.20
CA PRO A 291 12.99 17.07 -4.88
C PRO A 291 12.08 17.77 -3.85
N PRO A 292 12.64 18.60 -2.94
CA PRO A 292 11.87 19.23 -1.86
C PRO A 292 10.62 20.01 -2.35
N SER A 293 10.73 20.69 -3.50
CA SER A 293 9.67 21.52 -4.08
C SER A 293 8.68 20.76 -4.98
N PHE A 294 8.84 19.45 -5.17
CA PHE A 294 7.99 18.68 -6.09
C PHE A 294 6.56 18.54 -5.57
N LYS A 295 5.56 18.85 -6.41
CA LYS A 295 4.15 18.64 -6.09
C LYS A 295 3.72 17.26 -6.55
N VAL A 296 3.42 16.40 -5.59
CA VAL A 296 3.00 15.02 -5.86
C VAL A 296 1.56 15.00 -6.40
N PRO A 297 1.30 14.34 -7.54
CA PRO A 297 -0.05 14.20 -8.05
C PRO A 297 -0.89 13.32 -7.13
N LYS A 298 -2.23 13.47 -7.22
CA LYS A 298 -3.16 12.59 -6.49
C LYS A 298 -2.94 11.13 -6.89
N GLY A 299 -3.16 10.22 -5.93
CA GLY A 299 -2.95 8.78 -6.13
C GLY A 299 -1.66 8.23 -5.49
N PHE A 300 -0.69 9.10 -5.17
CA PHE A 300 0.53 8.72 -4.48
C PHE A 300 0.50 9.19 -3.02
N GLY A 301 0.94 8.34 -2.11
CA GLY A 301 1.24 8.73 -0.74
C GLY A 301 2.55 9.50 -0.67
N ILE A 302 2.71 10.28 0.40
CA ILE A 302 3.97 10.99 0.70
C ILE A 302 4.46 10.47 2.05
N TYR A 303 5.74 10.11 2.12
CA TYR A 303 6.39 9.70 3.36
C TYR A 303 7.73 10.41 3.47
N GLU A 304 8.11 10.77 4.69
CA GLU A 304 9.39 11.42 5.00
C GLU A 304 10.24 10.40 5.77
N ILE A 305 11.32 9.94 5.15
CA ILE A 305 12.28 9.07 5.82
C ILE A 305 13.13 9.96 6.73
N PRO A 306 13.16 9.69 8.05
CA PRO A 306 13.79 10.58 9.02
C PRO A 306 15.31 10.62 8.86
N ALA A 307 15.88 11.81 9.00
CA ALA A 307 17.33 11.99 9.00
C ALA A 307 18.00 11.23 10.15
N GLY A 308 19.27 10.88 9.97
CA GLY A 308 20.15 10.44 11.06
C GLY A 308 21.14 9.37 10.61
N GLU A 309 21.61 8.55 11.55
CA GLU A 309 22.64 7.54 11.30
C GLU A 309 22.03 6.24 10.76
N TYR A 310 22.58 5.77 9.65
CA TYR A 310 22.21 4.53 9.00
C TYR A 310 23.43 3.63 8.78
N ALA A 311 23.24 2.34 8.99
CA ALA A 311 24.12 1.32 8.42
C ALA A 311 23.58 0.97 7.03
N ILE A 312 24.40 1.19 6.01
CA ILE A 312 24.06 0.93 4.62
C ILE A 312 24.80 -0.34 4.20
N PHE A 313 24.04 -1.35 3.78
CA PHE A 313 24.57 -2.60 3.25
C PHE A 313 24.36 -2.63 1.75
N ARG A 314 25.44 -2.55 0.99
CA ARG A 314 25.39 -2.74 -0.46
C ARG A 314 25.37 -4.22 -0.78
N PHE A 315 24.26 -4.67 -1.36
CA PHE A 315 24.04 -6.04 -1.80
C PHE A 315 24.14 -6.13 -3.32
N ASN A 316 24.96 -7.05 -3.81
CA ASN A 316 25.10 -7.37 -5.23
C ASN A 316 24.48 -8.75 -5.49
N GLY A 317 23.39 -8.81 -6.25
CA GLY A 317 22.75 -10.08 -6.59
C GLY A 317 21.25 -9.98 -6.86
N LEU A 318 20.60 -11.14 -6.91
CA LEU A 318 19.20 -11.26 -7.31
C LEU A 318 18.26 -10.77 -6.19
N TYR A 319 17.14 -10.14 -6.55
CA TYR A 319 16.18 -9.63 -5.54
C TYR A 319 15.61 -10.73 -4.63
N HIS A 320 15.43 -11.95 -5.11
CA HIS A 320 14.96 -13.05 -4.25
C HIS A 320 16.00 -13.48 -3.20
N GLU A 321 17.26 -13.06 -3.35
CA GLU A 321 18.33 -13.29 -2.38
C GLU A 321 18.43 -12.18 -1.31
N LEU A 322 17.70 -11.07 -1.44
CA LEU A 322 17.66 -9.99 -0.43
C LEU A 322 17.28 -10.52 0.96
N ASN A 323 16.43 -11.55 1.03
CA ASN A 323 16.09 -12.22 2.28
C ASN A 323 17.31 -12.79 3.00
N ARG A 324 18.34 -13.25 2.26
CA ARG A 324 19.60 -13.73 2.82
C ARG A 324 20.40 -12.56 3.39
N ALA A 325 20.44 -11.42 2.70
CA ALA A 325 21.08 -10.20 3.18
C ALA A 325 20.43 -9.69 4.48
N TYR A 326 19.10 -9.56 4.52
CA TYR A 326 18.40 -9.17 5.74
C TYR A 326 18.63 -10.15 6.90
N ARG A 327 18.64 -11.47 6.61
CA ARG A 327 18.93 -12.47 7.63
C ARG A 327 20.31 -12.25 8.23
N HIS A 328 21.33 -12.03 7.40
CA HIS A 328 22.68 -11.74 7.85
C HIS A 328 22.74 -10.46 8.68
N ILE A 329 22.13 -9.37 8.20
CA ILE A 329 22.09 -8.08 8.89
C ILE A 329 21.46 -8.22 10.28
N TYR A 330 20.28 -8.83 10.38
CA TYR A 330 19.52 -8.85 11.63
C TYR A 330 19.93 -9.93 12.62
N LEU A 331 20.45 -11.06 12.16
CA LEU A 331 20.75 -12.22 13.03
C LEU A 331 22.24 -12.42 13.27
N ASP A 332 23.10 -11.97 12.36
CA ASP A 332 24.55 -12.14 12.50
C ASP A 332 25.22 -10.82 12.90
N TRP A 333 24.97 -9.73 12.15
CA TRP A 333 25.66 -8.45 12.36
C TRP A 333 25.08 -7.64 13.53
N LEU A 334 23.77 -7.34 13.50
CA LEU A 334 23.13 -6.42 14.44
C LEU A 334 23.31 -6.86 15.92
N PRO A 335 23.16 -8.16 16.29
CA PRO A 335 23.29 -8.58 17.69
C PRO A 335 24.69 -8.32 18.27
N VAL A 336 25.74 -8.56 17.48
CA VAL A 336 27.14 -8.43 17.92
C VAL A 336 27.73 -7.04 17.66
N SER A 337 27.05 -6.20 16.88
CA SER A 337 27.47 -4.82 16.60
C SER A 337 27.35 -3.91 17.85
N ASP A 338 27.99 -2.74 17.81
CA ASP A 338 27.82 -1.68 18.81
C ASP A 338 26.49 -0.90 18.65
N TYR A 339 25.59 -1.34 17.77
CA TYR A 339 24.40 -0.60 17.37
C TYR A 339 23.10 -1.37 17.65
N THR A 340 22.04 -0.63 17.92
CA THR A 340 20.66 -1.14 17.95
C THR A 340 19.81 -0.37 16.95
N LEU A 341 18.67 -0.95 16.57
CA LEU A 341 17.72 -0.29 15.68
C LEU A 341 17.10 0.91 16.38
N ARG A 342 17.17 2.07 15.71
CA ARG A 342 16.48 3.29 16.14
C ARG A 342 14.98 3.18 15.90
N GLU A 343 14.60 2.66 14.74
CA GLU A 343 13.22 2.57 14.25
C GLU A 343 13.00 1.20 13.57
N PRO A 344 11.74 0.73 13.48
CA PRO A 344 11.45 -0.59 12.93
C PRO A 344 11.55 -0.65 11.40
N PHE A 345 11.50 0.50 10.70
CA PHE A 345 11.42 0.53 9.24
C PHE A 345 12.78 0.67 8.59
N THR A 346 13.06 -0.23 7.66
CA THR A 346 14.22 -0.20 6.79
C THR A 346 13.77 0.07 5.37
N PHE A 347 14.69 0.60 4.56
CA PHE A 347 14.40 0.87 3.17
C PHE A 347 15.55 0.46 2.27
N GLU A 348 15.23 0.20 1.02
CA GLU A 348 16.14 -0.18 -0.04
C GLU A 348 16.16 0.94 -1.08
N THR A 349 17.33 1.20 -1.66
CA THR A 349 17.42 1.95 -2.91
C THR A 349 18.03 1.10 -4.00
N TYR A 350 17.41 1.13 -5.18
CA TYR A 350 17.87 0.37 -6.34
C TYR A 350 18.79 1.26 -7.19
N VAL A 351 20.08 0.91 -7.26
CA VAL A 351 21.10 1.70 -7.95
C VAL A 351 21.00 1.52 -9.47
N ASN A 352 20.63 0.32 -9.91
CA ASN A 352 20.40 -0.04 -11.30
C ASN A 352 19.06 -0.80 -11.45
N THR A 353 18.65 -1.05 -12.69
CA THR A 353 17.34 -1.66 -12.99
C THR A 353 17.49 -2.97 -13.76
N PRO A 354 16.59 -3.94 -13.52
CA PRO A 354 16.62 -5.24 -14.22
C PRO A 354 16.35 -5.13 -15.72
N GLU A 355 15.83 -4.00 -16.19
CA GLU A 355 15.66 -3.72 -17.62
C GLU A 355 17.00 -3.45 -18.34
N LYS A 356 17.98 -2.90 -17.61
CA LYS A 356 19.24 -2.40 -18.18
C LYS A 356 20.46 -3.16 -17.68
N THR A 357 20.30 -3.98 -16.64
CA THR A 357 21.40 -4.68 -15.97
C THR A 357 21.05 -6.15 -15.77
N PRO A 358 21.98 -7.08 -16.08
CA PRO A 358 21.80 -8.49 -15.77
C PRO A 358 21.46 -8.69 -14.29
N ALA A 359 20.62 -9.68 -14.01
CA ALA A 359 20.09 -9.87 -12.67
C ALA A 359 21.19 -10.17 -11.61
N SER A 360 22.33 -10.73 -12.03
CA SER A 360 23.51 -10.98 -11.18
C SER A 360 24.33 -9.72 -10.84
N GLU A 361 24.12 -8.63 -11.58
CA GLU A 361 24.82 -7.35 -11.40
C GLU A 361 23.91 -6.28 -10.77
N LEU A 362 22.72 -6.68 -10.30
CA LEU A 362 21.82 -5.78 -9.61
C LEU A 362 22.42 -5.35 -8.28
N ILE A 363 22.38 -4.03 -8.04
CA ILE A 363 22.94 -3.41 -6.84
C ILE A 363 21.79 -2.78 -6.06
N THR A 364 21.64 -3.24 -4.82
CA THR A 364 20.64 -2.75 -3.87
C THR A 364 21.34 -2.27 -2.61
N ASP A 365 21.14 -1.00 -2.25
CA ASP A 365 21.62 -0.46 -0.97
C ASP A 365 20.50 -0.60 0.06
N ILE A 366 20.75 -1.33 1.15
CA ILE A 366 19.81 -1.58 2.25
C ILE A 366 20.16 -0.65 3.42
N TYR A 367 19.23 0.20 3.84
CA TYR A 367 19.41 1.22 4.86
C TYR A 367 18.76 0.77 6.17
N ILE A 368 19.58 0.59 7.20
CA ILE A 368 19.19 0.18 8.54
C ILE A 368 19.35 1.36 9.50
N PRO A 369 18.27 1.91 10.08
CA PRO A 369 18.36 3.04 11.00
C PRO A 369 18.95 2.59 12.33
N ILE A 370 20.07 3.18 12.73
CA ILE A 370 20.85 2.72 13.89
C ILE A 370 21.06 3.82 14.93
N ILE A 371 21.25 3.38 16.17
CA ILE A 371 21.75 4.19 17.28
C ILE A 371 22.77 3.36 18.06
N LYS A 372 23.81 3.99 18.61
CA LYS A 372 24.82 3.29 19.43
C LYS A 372 24.17 2.72 20.69
N LYS A 373 24.54 1.49 21.05
CA LYS A 373 24.16 0.87 22.33
C LYS A 373 24.77 1.70 23.46
N GLU A 374 23.96 2.04 24.45
CA GLU A 374 24.46 2.56 25.73
C GLU A 374 25.22 1.42 26.43
N LYS A 375 26.49 1.67 26.78
CA LYS A 375 27.37 0.68 27.42
C LYS A 375 27.10 0.56 28.91
#